data_AF-A0A182S8W7-F1
#
_entry.id   AF-A0A182S8W7-F1
#
_cell.length_a   1.000
_cell.length_b   1.000
_cell.length_c   1.000
_cell.angle_alpha   90.00
_cell.angle_beta   90.00
_cell.angle_gamma   90.00
#
_symmetry.space_group_name_H-M   'P 1'
#
loop_
_entity.id
_entity.type
_entity.pdbx_description
1 polymer ?
#
loop_
_entity_poly.entity_id
_entity_poly.type
_entity_poly.pdbx_seq_one_letter_code
_entity_poly.pdbx_strand_id
1 'polypeptide(L)'
;MNKQRNRNYKRSDMVNYIICQDGTSAPAMRRAYHIDEVRDPANADRLKVDVEYYLAQQIHPVVFRICEPLEGTDACRLALCLGLDPKKYRTMVSGGGSGADGQQYQEGESLIKTATERYRLCHRFEFTCVACKGKNPVASGFRPSAGGRQRSVFERCANEETGDGGGCSVQPVQYLPAIVNELTLAIRTDIQRFYQRWMVCDNPICNGNTRLYSHVAAKNNPYCLLCRKGLLVLQYSETDLYNQLCYYQYMFDLEQYSARLTKALSPDIRNMYNRLKETVERFQQRSKYGVVNLSNFYMEYAVPAPKQLDKLGEPVKYLYPVKDIAARLAKRFETVGDGGKPEGVKSEPMDRKTSLLHEKLIQWKLYLS
;
A
#
# COMPACT_ATOMS: atom_id res chain seq x y z
N MET A 1 11.63 -24.52 -31.11
CA MET A 1 10.93 -24.78 -32.39
C MET A 1 11.59 -24.18 -33.64
N ASN A 2 11.54 -22.88 -33.93
CA ASN A 2 12.14 -22.34 -35.19
C ASN A 2 13.64 -22.66 -35.33
N LYS A 3 14.41 -22.51 -34.25
CA LYS A 3 15.86 -22.78 -34.26
C LYS A 3 16.22 -24.27 -34.18
N GLN A 4 15.39 -25.10 -33.54
CA GLN A 4 15.75 -26.49 -33.16
C GLN A 4 15.05 -27.56 -34.00
N ARG A 5 13.83 -27.30 -34.47
CA ARG A 5 13.00 -28.23 -35.27
C ARG A 5 12.61 -27.66 -36.63
N ASN A 6 13.23 -26.55 -37.05
CA ASN A 6 13.02 -25.87 -38.33
C ASN A 6 11.54 -25.59 -38.68
N ARG A 7 10.65 -25.53 -37.67
CA ARG A 7 9.26 -25.08 -37.84
C ARG A 7 9.26 -23.56 -37.91
N ASN A 8 8.99 -22.98 -39.06
CA ASN A 8 9.07 -21.54 -39.29
C ASN A 8 7.76 -20.84 -38.93
N TYR A 9 7.48 -20.65 -37.64
CA TYR A 9 6.32 -19.83 -37.22
C TYR A 9 6.51 -18.38 -37.64
N LYS A 10 5.47 -17.81 -38.28
CA LYS A 10 5.40 -16.42 -38.74
C LYS A 10 4.36 -15.63 -37.93
N ARG A 11 4.31 -14.32 -38.19
CA ARG A 11 3.29 -13.44 -37.60
C ARG A 11 1.89 -13.96 -37.98
N SER A 12 1.01 -14.07 -37.00
CA SER A 12 -0.36 -14.61 -37.11
C SER A 12 -0.50 -16.15 -37.04
N ASP A 13 0.59 -16.91 -36.90
CA ASP A 13 0.49 -18.35 -36.68
C ASP A 13 0.12 -18.66 -35.22
N MET A 14 -0.74 -19.66 -35.02
CA MET A 14 -1.06 -20.18 -33.69
C MET A 14 -0.01 -21.18 -33.22
N VAL A 15 0.51 -20.98 -32.01
CA VAL A 15 1.52 -21.85 -31.40
C VAL A 15 0.91 -22.57 -30.20
N ASN A 16 0.89 -23.90 -30.25
CA ASN A 16 0.40 -24.73 -29.16
C ASN A 16 1.52 -24.94 -28.12
N TYR A 17 1.20 -24.75 -26.84
CA TYR A 17 2.15 -24.96 -25.76
C TYR A 17 1.47 -25.49 -24.50
N ILE A 18 2.26 -26.14 -23.65
CA ILE A 18 1.88 -26.63 -22.33
C ILE A 18 3.01 -26.32 -21.34
N ILE A 19 2.66 -26.02 -20.09
CA ILE A 19 3.64 -25.72 -19.04
C ILE A 19 4.02 -27.03 -18.32
N CYS A 20 5.32 -27.30 -18.28
CA CYS A 20 5.86 -28.53 -17.69
C CYS A 20 6.82 -28.24 -16.53
N GLN A 21 6.93 -29.19 -15.60
CA GLN A 21 7.98 -29.28 -14.61
C GLN A 21 9.17 -30.01 -15.25
N ASP A 22 10.25 -29.28 -15.48
CA ASP A 22 11.52 -29.74 -16.06
C ASP A 22 12.64 -29.85 -15.00
N GLY A 23 12.29 -29.72 -13.72
CA GLY A 23 13.23 -29.71 -12.59
C GLY A 23 14.01 -28.40 -12.44
N THR A 24 13.81 -27.41 -13.32
CA THR A 24 14.44 -26.10 -13.20
C THR A 24 13.56 -25.14 -12.39
N SER A 25 14.18 -24.29 -11.57
CA SER A 25 13.48 -23.21 -10.84
C SER A 25 13.14 -22.00 -11.74
N ALA A 26 13.06 -22.22 -13.06
CA ALA A 26 12.77 -21.16 -14.02
C ALA A 26 11.29 -20.71 -13.93
N PRO A 27 10.99 -19.42 -14.23
CA PRO A 27 9.63 -18.92 -14.24
C PRO A 27 8.78 -19.67 -15.27
N ALA A 28 7.48 -19.84 -15.01
CA ALA A 28 6.57 -20.64 -15.85
C ALA A 28 6.60 -20.29 -17.34
N MET A 29 6.81 -19.01 -17.70
CA MET A 29 6.92 -18.57 -19.10
C MET A 29 8.11 -19.17 -19.85
N ARG A 30 9.18 -19.57 -19.14
CA ARG A 30 10.36 -20.24 -19.71
C ARG A 30 10.25 -21.76 -19.69
N ARG A 31 9.19 -22.31 -19.09
CA ARG A 31 8.88 -23.75 -19.02
C ARG A 31 7.71 -24.13 -19.94
N ALA A 32 7.50 -23.34 -20.99
CA ALA A 32 6.48 -23.59 -22.01
C ALA A 32 7.07 -24.47 -23.13
N TYR A 33 6.57 -25.69 -23.25
CA TYR A 33 7.00 -26.67 -24.25
C TYR A 33 5.89 -26.93 -25.26
N HIS A 34 6.26 -27.36 -26.47
CA HIS A 34 5.27 -27.71 -27.48
C HIS A 34 4.65 -29.09 -27.17
N ILE A 35 3.37 -29.29 -27.48
CA ILE A 35 2.63 -30.54 -27.19
C ILE A 35 3.38 -31.78 -27.74
N ASP A 36 3.91 -31.67 -28.95
CA ASP A 36 4.69 -32.76 -29.58
C ASP A 36 5.93 -33.16 -28.76
N GLU A 37 6.63 -32.21 -28.14
CA GLU A 37 7.85 -32.51 -27.35
C GLU A 37 7.53 -33.26 -26.05
N VAL A 38 6.32 -33.06 -25.51
CA VAL A 38 5.81 -33.73 -24.31
C VAL A 38 5.25 -35.11 -24.64
N ARG A 39 4.69 -35.29 -25.85
CA ARG A 39 4.20 -36.59 -26.32
C ARG A 39 5.32 -37.54 -26.73
N ASP A 40 6.51 -37.03 -27.05
CA ASP A 40 7.66 -37.84 -27.43
C ASP A 40 8.11 -38.72 -26.24
N PRO A 41 8.08 -40.07 -26.36
CA PRO A 41 8.36 -40.98 -25.24
C PRO A 41 9.79 -40.88 -24.71
N ALA A 42 10.72 -40.35 -25.52
CA ALA A 42 12.10 -40.07 -25.10
C ALA A 42 12.22 -38.97 -24.02
N ASN A 43 11.19 -38.12 -23.89
CA ASN A 43 11.17 -36.98 -22.99
C ASN A 43 10.17 -37.13 -21.83
N ALA A 44 9.37 -38.21 -21.82
CA ALA A 44 8.28 -38.42 -20.87
C ALA A 44 8.72 -38.44 -19.39
N ASP A 45 9.96 -38.86 -19.12
CA ASP A 45 10.49 -38.90 -17.75
C ASP A 45 11.06 -37.55 -17.28
N ARG A 46 11.44 -36.67 -18.22
CA ARG A 46 12.04 -35.34 -17.93
C ARG A 46 11.02 -34.21 -17.93
N LEU A 47 9.93 -34.34 -18.68
CA LEU A 47 8.94 -33.28 -18.91
C LEU A 47 7.57 -33.74 -18.44
N LYS A 48 7.22 -33.42 -17.19
CA LYS A 48 5.89 -33.71 -16.62
C LYS A 48 5.04 -32.45 -16.60
N VAL A 49 3.72 -32.57 -16.76
CA VAL A 49 2.82 -31.40 -16.76
C VAL A 49 2.75 -30.78 -15.37
N ASP A 50 2.84 -29.45 -15.30
CA ASP A 50 2.78 -28.71 -14.04
C ASP A 50 1.34 -28.49 -13.58
N VAL A 51 0.75 -29.48 -12.90
CA VAL A 51 -0.65 -29.43 -12.45
C VAL A 51 -0.89 -28.26 -11.47
N GLU A 52 0.07 -27.98 -10.58
CA GLU A 52 -0.02 -26.88 -9.61
C GLU A 52 -0.15 -25.53 -10.34
N TYR A 53 0.60 -25.31 -11.43
CA TYR A 53 0.49 -24.10 -12.24
C TYR A 53 -0.92 -23.88 -12.81
N TYR A 54 -1.54 -24.92 -13.38
CA TYR A 54 -2.87 -24.81 -13.98
C TYR A 54 -3.96 -24.59 -12.92
N LEU A 55 -3.86 -25.28 -11.79
CA LEU A 55 -4.74 -25.06 -10.64
C LEU A 55 -4.63 -23.62 -10.13
N ALA A 56 -3.40 -23.12 -9.96
CA ALA A 56 -3.12 -21.81 -9.40
C ALA A 56 -3.45 -20.64 -10.33
N GLN A 57 -3.07 -20.73 -11.60
CA GLN A 57 -3.06 -19.59 -12.52
C GLN A 57 -4.25 -19.57 -13.48
N GLN A 58 -4.89 -20.72 -13.74
CA GLN A 58 -6.01 -20.81 -14.69
C GLN A 58 -7.33 -21.15 -14.00
N ILE A 59 -7.35 -22.17 -13.14
CA ILE A 59 -8.60 -22.65 -12.52
C ILE A 59 -9.00 -21.74 -11.35
N HIS A 60 -8.09 -21.49 -10.40
CA HIS A 60 -8.38 -20.69 -9.20
C HIS A 60 -8.95 -19.30 -9.52
N PRO A 61 -8.37 -18.49 -10.44
CA PRO A 61 -8.91 -17.16 -10.74
C PRO A 61 -10.32 -17.17 -11.35
N VAL A 62 -10.68 -18.24 -12.06
CA VAL A 62 -12.02 -18.40 -12.66
C VAL A 62 -13.03 -18.79 -11.59
N VAL A 63 -12.69 -19.78 -10.75
CA VAL A 63 -13.55 -20.22 -9.64
C VAL A 63 -13.74 -19.09 -8.63
N PHE A 64 -12.67 -18.38 -8.28
CA PHE A 64 -12.71 -17.25 -7.37
C PHE A 64 -13.71 -16.18 -7.83
N ARG A 65 -13.71 -15.81 -9.12
CA ARG A 65 -14.66 -14.82 -9.66
C ARG A 65 -16.12 -15.23 -9.54
N ILE A 66 -16.41 -16.51 -9.77
CA ILE A 66 -17.78 -17.03 -9.70
C ILE A 66 -18.25 -17.05 -8.24
N CYS A 67 -17.34 -17.35 -7.32
CA CYS A 67 -17.64 -17.46 -5.90
C CYS A 67 -17.49 -16.14 -5.13
N GLU A 68 -16.81 -15.13 -5.66
CA GLU A 68 -16.53 -13.84 -4.98
C GLU A 68 -17.79 -13.16 -4.42
N PRO A 69 -18.96 -13.17 -5.09
CA PRO A 69 -20.18 -12.59 -4.53
C PRO A 69 -20.81 -13.41 -3.38
N LEU A 70 -20.31 -14.63 -3.10
CA LEU A 70 -20.89 -15.52 -2.09
C LEU A 70 -20.30 -15.23 -0.71
N GLU A 71 -21.17 -14.85 0.22
CA GLU A 71 -20.80 -14.62 1.61
C GLU A 71 -20.18 -15.87 2.26
N GLY A 72 -19.08 -15.68 2.99
CA GLY A 72 -18.36 -16.77 3.66
C GLY A 72 -17.35 -17.54 2.79
N THR A 73 -17.17 -17.14 1.52
CA THR A 73 -16.07 -17.65 0.68
C THR A 73 -14.91 -16.65 0.64
N ASP A 74 -13.68 -17.18 0.68
CA ASP A 74 -12.43 -16.40 0.59
C ASP A 74 -11.46 -17.14 -0.35
N ALA A 75 -10.56 -16.40 -1.00
CA ALA A 75 -9.54 -16.93 -1.89
C ALA A 75 -8.70 -18.03 -1.21
N CYS A 76 -8.43 -17.88 0.09
CA CYS A 76 -7.72 -18.88 0.90
C CYS A 76 -8.52 -20.19 1.04
N ARG A 77 -9.83 -20.08 1.26
CA ARG A 77 -10.72 -21.24 1.41
C ARG A 77 -10.88 -21.99 0.09
N LEU A 78 -10.99 -21.27 -1.02
CA LEU A 78 -11.01 -21.88 -2.35
C LEU A 78 -9.67 -22.51 -2.74
N ALA A 79 -8.55 -21.91 -2.34
CA ALA A 79 -7.22 -22.51 -2.53
C ALA A 79 -7.09 -23.84 -1.77
N LEU A 80 -7.60 -23.92 -0.53
CA LEU A 80 -7.63 -25.17 0.24
C LEU A 80 -8.44 -26.25 -0.47
N CYS A 81 -9.62 -25.91 -1.01
CA CYS A 81 -10.44 -26.85 -1.77
C CYS A 81 -9.75 -27.38 -3.04
N LEU A 82 -8.87 -26.57 -3.65
CA LEU A 82 -8.08 -26.95 -4.83
C LEU A 82 -6.77 -27.66 -4.49
N GLY A 83 -6.47 -27.88 -3.20
CA GLY A 83 -5.21 -28.49 -2.75
C GLY A 83 -3.98 -27.58 -2.88
N LEU A 84 -4.19 -26.27 -2.98
CA LEU A 84 -3.15 -25.25 -3.10
C LEU A 84 -2.78 -24.67 -1.73
N ASP A 85 -1.55 -24.18 -1.58
CA ASP A 85 -1.09 -23.57 -0.33
C ASP A 85 -1.84 -22.25 -0.04
N PRO A 86 -2.68 -22.17 1.01
CA PRO A 86 -3.47 -20.98 1.31
C PRO A 86 -2.62 -19.75 1.64
N LYS A 87 -1.37 -19.93 2.09
CA LYS A 87 -0.49 -18.81 2.45
C LYS A 87 -0.16 -17.92 1.25
N LYS A 88 -0.02 -18.52 0.05
CA LYS A 88 0.30 -17.80 -1.19
C LYS A 88 -0.85 -16.87 -1.64
N TYR A 89 -2.10 -17.24 -1.35
CA TYR A 89 -3.31 -16.53 -1.79
C TYR A 89 -3.77 -15.43 -0.84
N ARG A 90 -3.25 -15.43 0.40
CA ARG A 90 -3.57 -14.40 1.39
C ARG A 90 -3.14 -13.00 0.98
N THR A 91 -2.07 -12.88 0.18
CA THR A 91 -1.52 -11.60 -0.27
C THR A 91 -2.28 -11.03 -1.47
N MET A 92 -2.89 -11.89 -2.31
CA MET A 92 -3.69 -11.44 -3.47
C MET A 92 -4.93 -10.66 -3.04
N VAL A 93 -5.57 -11.06 -1.93
CA VAL A 93 -6.76 -10.40 -1.37
C VAL A 93 -6.44 -9.01 -0.79
N SER A 94 -5.22 -8.76 -0.33
CA SER A 94 -4.86 -7.48 0.33
C SER A 94 -4.10 -6.50 -0.56
N GLY A 95 -3.54 -6.92 -1.70
CA GLY A 95 -2.65 -6.09 -2.52
C GLY A 95 -3.21 -5.61 -3.86
N GLY A 96 -4.40 -6.05 -4.27
CA GLY A 96 -4.96 -5.68 -5.57
C GLY A 96 -6.38 -6.22 -5.73
N GLY A 97 -7.37 -5.49 -5.22
CA GLY A 97 -8.76 -5.92 -5.31
C GLY A 97 -9.71 -5.20 -4.37
N SER A 98 -9.62 -3.88 -4.23
CA SER A 98 -10.70 -3.08 -3.63
C SER A 98 -11.44 -2.36 -4.76
N GLY A 99 -12.07 -3.16 -5.62
CA GLY A 99 -12.95 -2.74 -6.71
C GLY A 99 -14.44 -2.97 -6.43
N ALA A 100 -14.81 -3.30 -5.19
CA ALA A 100 -16.21 -3.36 -4.76
C ALA A 100 -16.72 -1.94 -4.47
N ASP A 101 -17.46 -1.39 -5.44
CA ASP A 101 -18.28 -0.20 -5.26
C ASP A 101 -19.25 -0.38 -4.09
N GLY A 102 -19.34 0.63 -3.23
CA GLY A 102 -20.63 1.08 -2.71
C GLY A 102 -20.95 0.87 -1.23
N GLN A 103 -20.27 -0.01 -0.49
CA GLN A 103 -20.64 -0.27 0.93
C GLN A 103 -19.49 -0.23 1.95
N GLN A 104 -18.22 -0.21 1.52
CA GLN A 104 -17.09 -0.13 2.48
C GLN A 104 -16.61 1.29 2.78
N TYR A 105 -17.19 2.32 2.17
CA TYR A 105 -16.94 3.72 2.55
C TYR A 105 -17.83 4.20 3.73
N GLN A 106 -18.63 3.32 4.34
CA GLN A 106 -19.54 3.66 5.44
C GLN A 106 -19.29 2.90 6.75
N GLU A 107 -18.51 1.82 6.77
CA GLU A 107 -17.99 1.28 8.03
C GLU A 107 -16.71 2.02 8.38
N GLY A 108 -16.85 3.02 9.26
CA GLY A 108 -15.76 3.88 9.67
C GLY A 108 -14.48 3.10 9.97
N GLU A 109 -13.34 3.69 9.65
CA GLU A 109 -12.01 3.30 10.13
C GLU A 109 -11.90 3.24 11.68
N SER A 110 -13.00 3.45 12.38
CA SER A 110 -13.26 3.30 13.82
C SER A 110 -13.50 1.86 14.29
N LEU A 111 -13.48 0.83 13.43
CA LEU A 111 -13.16 -0.52 13.92
C LEU A 111 -11.67 -0.50 14.26
N ILE A 112 -11.36 -0.37 15.55
CA ILE A 112 -10.00 -0.27 16.09
C ILE A 112 -9.19 -1.50 15.65
N LYS A 113 -8.55 -1.42 14.49
CA LYS A 113 -7.55 -2.38 14.05
C LYS A 113 -6.39 -2.27 15.04
N THR A 114 -5.98 -3.41 15.59
CA THR A 114 -4.77 -3.45 16.41
C THR A 114 -3.59 -2.88 15.59
N ALA A 115 -2.59 -2.27 16.24
CA ALA A 115 -1.43 -1.70 15.52
C ALA A 115 -0.75 -2.73 14.61
N THR A 116 -0.78 -4.00 15.01
CA THR A 116 -0.34 -5.16 14.23
C THR A 116 -1.11 -5.38 12.93
N GLU A 117 -2.42 -5.16 12.92
CA GLU A 117 -3.24 -5.28 11.71
C GLU A 117 -3.12 -4.05 10.82
N ARG A 118 -3.07 -2.86 11.44
CA ARG A 118 -2.95 -1.59 10.73
C ARG A 118 -1.67 -1.51 9.90
N TYR A 119 -0.54 -1.93 10.48
CA TYR A 119 0.78 -1.83 9.84
C TYR A 119 1.26 -3.15 9.21
N ARG A 120 0.35 -4.12 8.99
CA ARG A 120 0.71 -5.44 8.46
C ARG A 120 1.37 -5.40 7.08
N LEU A 121 0.93 -4.47 6.23
CA LEU A 121 1.42 -4.30 4.85
C LEU A 121 2.58 -3.31 4.74
N CYS A 122 2.96 -2.67 5.85
CA CYS A 122 4.06 -1.72 5.88
C CYS A 122 5.42 -2.41 5.72
N HIS A 123 6.33 -1.73 5.03
CA HIS A 123 7.71 -2.17 4.90
C HIS A 123 8.44 -2.05 6.25
N ARG A 124 9.08 -3.14 6.69
CA ARG A 124 9.81 -3.19 7.97
C ARG A 124 11.10 -2.38 7.90
N PHE A 125 11.36 -1.58 8.94
CA PHE A 125 12.62 -0.87 9.06
C PHE A 125 13.69 -1.79 9.66
N GLU A 126 14.86 -1.78 9.06
CA GLU A 126 16.07 -2.41 9.59
C GLU A 126 17.27 -1.50 9.34
N PHE A 127 18.23 -1.50 10.26
CA PHE A 127 19.47 -0.74 10.08
C PHE A 127 20.70 -1.66 10.18
N THR A 128 21.75 -1.30 9.45
CA THR A 128 23.00 -2.08 9.43
C THR A 128 23.92 -1.64 10.57
N CYS A 129 24.41 -2.58 11.38
CA CYS A 129 25.39 -2.26 12.41
C CYS A 129 26.73 -1.83 11.79
N VAL A 130 27.34 -0.76 12.32
CA VAL A 130 28.61 -0.26 11.79
C VAL A 130 29.78 -1.23 11.97
N ALA A 131 29.75 -2.06 13.03
CA ALA A 131 30.83 -2.97 13.39
C ALA A 131 30.64 -4.37 12.80
N CYS A 132 29.58 -5.10 13.20
CA CYS A 132 29.36 -6.47 12.75
C CYS A 132 28.67 -6.60 11.38
N LYS A 133 28.23 -5.48 10.79
CA LYS A 133 27.42 -5.44 9.54
C LYS A 133 26.12 -6.24 9.58
N GLY A 134 25.72 -6.72 10.76
CA GLY A 134 24.44 -7.39 10.98
C GLY A 134 23.26 -6.43 10.83
N LYS A 135 22.15 -6.94 10.31
CA LYS A 135 20.88 -6.21 10.18
C LYS A 135 20.13 -6.22 11.52
N ASN A 136 19.69 -5.05 11.96
CA ASN A 136 18.95 -4.86 13.20
C ASN A 136 17.50 -4.47 12.86
N PRO A 137 16.54 -5.40 12.99
CA PRO A 137 15.14 -5.09 12.71
C PRO A 137 14.55 -4.22 13.82
N VAL A 138 13.79 -3.19 13.42
CA VAL A 138 13.04 -2.33 14.33
C VAL A 138 11.55 -2.52 14.04
N ALA A 139 10.87 -3.31 14.85
CA ALA A 139 9.42 -3.53 14.75
C ALA A 139 8.65 -2.73 15.80
N SER A 140 9.26 -2.54 16.97
CA SER A 140 8.71 -1.84 18.13
C SER A 140 9.86 -1.14 18.87
N GLY A 141 9.53 -0.19 19.75
CA GLY A 141 10.54 0.48 20.57
C GLY A 141 11.30 -0.50 21.47
N PHE A 142 10.64 -1.58 21.92
CA PHE A 142 11.23 -2.54 22.84
C PHE A 142 11.28 -3.94 22.23
N ARG A 143 12.33 -4.70 22.60
CA ARG A 143 12.48 -6.12 22.28
C ARG A 143 12.59 -6.97 23.55
N PRO A 144 12.14 -8.24 23.53
CA PRO A 144 12.38 -9.17 24.62
C PRO A 144 13.89 -9.39 24.78
N SER A 145 14.36 -9.44 26.02
CA SER A 145 15.75 -9.76 26.36
C SER A 145 15.84 -10.97 27.28
N ALA A 146 16.98 -11.65 27.27
CA ALA A 146 17.29 -12.75 28.19
C ALA A 146 17.03 -12.30 29.64
N GLY A 147 16.15 -13.02 30.35
CA GLY A 147 15.70 -12.67 31.70
C GLY A 147 14.30 -12.04 31.80
N GLY A 148 13.48 -12.09 30.73
CA GLY A 148 12.07 -11.68 30.77
C GLY A 148 11.83 -10.18 30.87
N ARG A 149 12.89 -9.37 30.79
CA ARG A 149 12.82 -7.90 30.77
C ARG A 149 12.71 -7.40 29.33
N GLN A 150 11.96 -6.31 29.15
CA GLN A 150 11.95 -5.58 27.89
C GLN A 150 13.11 -4.59 27.87
N ARG A 151 13.88 -4.59 26.77
CA ARG A 151 14.97 -3.64 26.52
C ARG A 151 14.69 -2.84 25.26
N SER A 152 15.22 -1.62 25.18
CA SER A 152 15.09 -0.87 23.93
C SER A 152 15.87 -1.54 22.80
N VAL A 153 15.38 -1.38 21.56
CA VAL A 153 16.07 -1.91 20.37
C VAL A 153 17.43 -1.22 20.16
N PHE A 154 17.62 -0.02 20.70
CA PHE A 154 18.84 0.76 20.53
C PHE A 154 19.89 0.58 21.64
N GLU A 155 19.59 -0.14 22.72
CA GLU A 155 20.57 -0.41 23.78
C GLU A 155 21.73 -1.28 23.32
N ARG A 156 21.45 -2.27 22.46
CA ARG A 156 22.41 -3.27 21.99
C ARG A 156 22.08 -3.71 20.58
N CYS A 157 23.11 -4.11 19.84
CA CYS A 157 22.93 -4.77 18.55
C CYS A 157 22.15 -6.10 18.72
N ALA A 158 21.41 -6.52 17.70
CA ALA A 158 20.67 -7.78 17.67
C ALA A 158 21.58 -9.01 17.67
N ASN A 159 22.80 -8.89 17.11
CA ASN A 159 23.78 -9.99 17.05
C ASN A 159 24.62 -10.05 18.34
N GLU A 160 23.98 -10.35 19.46
CA GLU A 160 24.65 -10.52 20.76
C GLU A 160 25.36 -11.88 20.89
N GLU A 161 24.85 -12.93 20.22
CA GLU A 161 25.25 -14.33 20.45
C GLU A 161 25.34 -15.15 19.15
N THR A 162 25.96 -14.62 18.08
CA THR A 162 26.27 -15.47 16.91
C THR A 162 27.52 -16.30 17.21
N GLY A 163 27.30 -17.60 17.46
CA GLY A 163 28.19 -18.57 18.08
C GLY A 163 29.47 -19.00 17.36
N ASP A 164 30.04 -18.20 16.45
CA ASP A 164 31.33 -18.54 15.82
C ASP A 164 32.30 -17.33 15.66
N GLY A 165 31.99 -16.20 16.30
CA GLY A 165 32.88 -15.04 16.34
C GLY A 165 32.27 -13.93 17.18
N GLY A 166 32.93 -13.61 18.29
CA GLY A 166 32.58 -12.61 19.32
C GLY A 166 31.34 -11.75 19.07
N GLY A 167 30.34 -11.87 19.95
CA GLY A 167 29.12 -11.05 19.93
C GLY A 167 29.39 -9.55 19.80
N CYS A 168 28.51 -8.84 19.08
CA CYS A 168 28.67 -7.42 18.82
C CYS A 168 28.36 -6.61 20.10
N SER A 169 29.38 -5.95 20.66
CA SER A 169 29.25 -5.11 21.85
C SER A 169 28.91 -3.64 21.57
N VAL A 170 28.87 -3.24 20.29
CA VAL A 170 28.63 -1.85 19.90
C VAL A 170 27.18 -1.46 20.13
N GLN A 171 26.98 -0.32 20.79
CA GLN A 171 25.65 0.22 21.10
C GLN A 171 25.14 1.11 19.95
N PRO A 172 23.94 0.85 19.41
CA PRO A 172 23.31 1.69 18.38
C PRO A 172 23.28 3.20 18.68
N VAL A 173 23.17 3.57 19.95
CA VAL A 173 23.20 4.98 20.40
C VAL A 173 24.46 5.72 19.94
N GLN A 174 25.61 5.03 19.88
CA GLN A 174 26.90 5.65 19.54
C GLN A 174 27.01 6.08 18.07
N TYR A 175 26.17 5.53 17.19
CA TYR A 175 26.20 5.82 15.75
C TYR A 175 24.83 6.27 15.22
N LEU A 176 24.09 7.04 16.04
CA LEU A 176 22.81 7.64 15.68
C LEU A 176 22.79 8.31 14.28
N PRO A 177 23.80 9.10 13.85
CA PRO A 177 23.77 9.70 12.51
C PRO A 177 23.64 8.68 11.38
N ALA A 178 24.27 7.51 11.50
CA ALA A 178 24.15 6.46 10.49
C ALA A 178 22.72 5.88 10.46
N ILE A 179 22.08 5.70 11.61
CA ILE A 179 20.70 5.20 11.71
C ILE A 179 19.70 6.23 11.16
N VAL A 180 19.91 7.52 11.43
CA VAL A 180 19.09 8.61 10.84
C VAL A 180 19.23 8.62 9.31
N ASN A 181 20.43 8.41 8.79
CA ASN A 181 20.64 8.33 7.34
C ASN A 181 19.92 7.12 6.73
N GLU A 182 20.01 5.94 7.35
CA GLU A 182 19.29 4.74 6.91
C GLU A 182 17.76 4.93 6.96
N LEU A 183 17.23 5.54 8.02
CA LEU A 183 15.80 5.89 8.11
C LEU A 183 15.40 6.87 7.00
N THR A 184 16.23 7.87 6.74
CA THR A 184 15.99 8.85 5.67
C THR A 184 15.99 8.18 4.30
N LEU A 185 16.90 7.24 4.05
CA LEU A 185 16.96 6.47 2.81
C LEU A 185 15.73 5.57 2.67
N ALA A 186 15.32 4.86 3.73
CA ALA A 186 14.13 4.02 3.73
C ALA A 186 12.87 4.82 3.37
N ILE A 187 12.67 5.98 4.02
CA ILE A 187 11.57 6.90 3.71
C ILE A 187 11.65 7.36 2.24
N ARG A 188 12.83 7.76 1.76
CA ARG A 188 13.05 8.14 0.34
C ARG A 188 12.71 7.03 -0.64
N THR A 189 13.02 5.78 -0.33
CA THR A 189 12.65 4.63 -1.16
C THR A 189 11.14 4.47 -1.25
N ASP A 190 10.41 4.58 -0.13
CA ASP A 190 8.94 4.49 -0.12
C ASP A 190 8.30 5.64 -0.90
N ILE A 191 8.85 6.85 -0.79
CA ILE A 191 8.44 8.02 -1.59
C ILE A 191 8.66 7.76 -3.08
N GLN A 192 9.85 7.28 -3.45
CA GLN A 192 10.16 6.98 -4.85
C GLN A 192 9.18 5.95 -5.39
N ARG A 193 8.88 4.90 -4.63
CA ARG A 193 7.88 3.88 -5.00
C ARG A 193 6.51 4.50 -5.26
N PHE A 194 6.07 5.44 -4.43
CA PHE A 194 4.83 6.20 -4.67
C PHE A 194 4.86 7.00 -5.97
N TYR A 195 5.94 7.73 -6.23
CA TYR A 195 6.06 8.53 -7.46
C TYR A 195 6.30 7.70 -8.73
N GLN A 196 6.71 6.44 -8.62
CA GLN A 196 6.78 5.54 -9.78
C GLN A 196 5.39 5.26 -10.38
N ARG A 197 4.31 5.34 -9.58
CA ARG A 197 2.92 5.18 -10.02
C ARG A 197 2.67 3.88 -10.81
N TRP A 198 3.23 2.77 -10.31
CA TRP A 198 2.93 1.44 -10.87
C TRP A 198 1.46 1.09 -10.64
N MET A 199 0.82 0.55 -11.68
CA MET A 199 -0.58 0.14 -11.65
C MET A 199 -0.73 -1.30 -12.11
N VAL A 200 -1.74 -1.98 -11.57
CA VAL A 200 -2.15 -3.34 -11.98
C VAL A 200 -3.57 -3.28 -12.50
N CYS A 201 -3.81 -4.01 -13.59
CA CYS A 201 -5.17 -4.21 -14.09
C CYS A 201 -5.99 -5.06 -13.10
N ASP A 202 -7.14 -4.55 -12.69
CA ASP A 202 -8.12 -5.24 -11.84
C ASP A 202 -8.65 -6.55 -12.45
N ASN A 203 -8.67 -6.67 -13.77
CA ASN A 203 -9.07 -7.88 -14.47
C ASN A 203 -8.01 -8.97 -14.26
N PRO A 204 -8.31 -10.05 -13.51
CA PRO A 204 -7.32 -11.06 -13.13
C PRO A 204 -6.83 -11.89 -14.32
N ILE A 205 -7.56 -11.90 -15.45
CA ILE A 205 -7.08 -12.53 -16.70
C ILE A 205 -5.97 -11.68 -17.33
N CYS A 206 -6.07 -10.35 -17.20
CA CYS A 206 -5.06 -9.43 -17.71
C CYS A 206 -3.87 -9.37 -16.76
N ASN A 207 -4.13 -9.01 -15.49
CA ASN A 207 -3.12 -8.80 -14.44
C ASN A 207 -1.91 -7.96 -14.92
N GLY A 208 -2.14 -7.06 -15.89
CA GLY A 208 -1.10 -6.29 -16.54
C GLY A 208 -0.53 -5.27 -15.57
N ASN A 209 0.77 -5.39 -15.27
CA ASN A 209 1.51 -4.42 -14.46
C ASN A 209 2.17 -3.38 -15.38
N THR A 210 1.74 -2.12 -15.28
CA THR A 210 2.16 -1.06 -16.20
C THR A 210 2.16 0.31 -15.53
N ARG A 211 2.94 1.23 -16.11
CA ARG A 211 2.89 2.68 -15.82
C ARG A 211 2.19 3.46 -16.93
N LEU A 212 1.88 2.80 -18.04
CA LEU A 212 1.17 3.38 -19.17
C LEU A 212 -0.33 3.20 -18.98
N TYR A 213 -1.08 4.29 -19.07
CA TYR A 213 -2.51 4.32 -18.82
C TYR A 213 -3.25 5.12 -19.90
N SER A 214 -4.54 4.81 -20.07
CA SER A 214 -5.42 5.57 -20.95
C SER A 214 -5.83 6.91 -20.32
N HIS A 215 -6.04 7.95 -21.13
CA HIS A 215 -6.71 9.18 -20.66
C HIS A 215 -8.19 8.97 -20.35
N VAL A 216 -8.79 7.90 -20.88
CA VAL A 216 -10.17 7.52 -20.56
C VAL A 216 -10.17 6.79 -19.22
N ALA A 217 -10.98 7.29 -18.29
CA ALA A 217 -11.12 6.74 -16.95
C ALA A 217 -12.57 6.49 -16.59
N ALA A 218 -12.80 5.50 -15.73
CA ALA A 218 -14.07 5.25 -15.06
C ALA A 218 -13.79 5.06 -13.56
N LYS A 219 -14.68 5.55 -12.69
CA LYS A 219 -14.51 5.46 -11.23
C LYS A 219 -13.15 5.99 -10.74
N ASN A 220 -12.65 7.08 -11.35
CA ASN A 220 -11.33 7.68 -11.11
C ASN A 220 -10.11 6.82 -11.48
N ASN A 221 -10.30 5.64 -12.09
CA ASN A 221 -9.21 4.75 -12.52
C ASN A 221 -9.15 4.68 -14.06
N PRO A 222 -7.96 4.73 -14.67
CA PRO A 222 -7.83 4.69 -16.12
C PRO A 222 -8.02 3.27 -16.67
N TYR A 223 -8.52 3.16 -17.90
CA TYR A 223 -8.65 1.85 -18.56
C TYR A 223 -7.29 1.24 -18.88
N CYS A 224 -7.19 -0.08 -18.72
CA CYS A 224 -6.03 -0.87 -19.09
C CYS A 224 -5.90 -0.96 -20.61
N LEU A 225 -4.76 -0.53 -21.16
CA LEU A 225 -4.51 -0.54 -22.60
C LEU A 225 -4.29 -1.96 -23.18
N LEU A 226 -3.95 -2.94 -22.34
CA LEU A 226 -3.71 -4.32 -22.74
C LEU A 226 -5.01 -5.06 -23.04
N CYS A 227 -5.95 -5.07 -22.09
CA CYS A 227 -7.21 -5.81 -22.23
C CYS A 227 -8.40 -4.93 -22.63
N ARG A 228 -8.28 -3.59 -22.51
CA ARG A 228 -9.33 -2.58 -22.78
C ARG A 228 -10.65 -2.77 -22.02
N LYS A 229 -10.68 -3.67 -21.05
CA LYS A 229 -11.87 -4.05 -20.26
C LYS A 229 -11.70 -3.76 -18.78
N GLY A 230 -10.50 -3.98 -18.24
CA GLY A 230 -10.20 -3.71 -16.84
C GLY A 230 -9.74 -2.28 -16.58
N LEU A 231 -9.84 -1.86 -15.34
CA LEU A 231 -9.32 -0.61 -14.81
C LEU A 231 -7.95 -0.84 -14.17
N LEU A 232 -7.09 0.16 -14.28
CA LEU A 232 -5.77 0.16 -13.66
C LEU A 232 -5.88 0.74 -12.24
N VAL A 233 -5.45 -0.03 -11.25
CA VAL A 233 -5.42 0.35 -9.84
C VAL A 233 -3.97 0.55 -9.42
N LEU A 234 -3.70 1.61 -8.63
CA LEU A 234 -2.37 1.87 -8.10
C LEU A 234 -1.93 0.72 -7.17
N GLN A 235 -0.70 0.25 -7.34
CA GLN A 235 -0.11 -0.74 -6.42
C GLN A 235 0.30 -0.14 -5.07
N TYR A 236 0.56 1.16 -5.06
CA TYR A 236 1.01 1.88 -3.87
C TYR A 236 0.32 3.25 -3.89
N SER A 237 -0.72 3.36 -3.08
CA SER A 237 -1.62 4.50 -3.03
C SER A 237 -1.11 5.60 -2.10
N GLU A 238 -1.78 6.75 -2.11
CA GLU A 238 -1.48 7.82 -1.15
C GLU A 238 -1.72 7.38 0.30
N THR A 239 -2.72 6.52 0.55
CA THR A 239 -3.03 5.99 1.88
C THR A 239 -1.98 4.98 2.34
N ASP A 240 -1.44 4.15 1.45
CA ASP A 240 -0.34 3.23 1.77
C ASP A 240 0.92 3.98 2.20
N LEU A 241 1.30 5.03 1.46
CA LEU A 241 2.44 5.87 1.84
C LEU A 241 2.21 6.56 3.18
N TYR A 242 1.01 7.09 3.42
CA TYR A 242 0.68 7.70 4.71
C TYR A 242 0.77 6.69 5.86
N ASN A 243 0.19 5.50 5.69
CA ASN A 243 0.26 4.42 6.67
C ASN A 243 1.71 3.98 6.93
N GLN A 244 2.56 3.95 5.90
CA GLN A 244 3.99 3.68 6.05
C GLN A 244 4.71 4.74 6.90
N LEU A 245 4.40 6.02 6.70
CA LEU A 245 4.97 7.10 7.51
C LEU A 245 4.45 7.08 8.95
N CYS A 246 3.18 6.74 9.16
CA CYS A 246 2.62 6.51 10.50
C CYS A 246 3.29 5.33 11.19
N TYR A 247 3.60 4.26 10.44
CA TYR A 247 4.33 3.10 10.96
C TYR A 247 5.73 3.48 11.45
N TYR A 248 6.48 4.26 10.67
CA TYR A 248 7.79 4.75 11.12
C TYR A 248 7.69 5.61 12.39
N GLN A 249 6.67 6.47 12.50
CA GLN A 249 6.46 7.27 13.72
C GLN A 249 6.08 6.37 14.90
N TYR A 250 5.20 5.39 14.67
CA TYR A 250 4.75 4.44 15.68
C TYR A 250 5.93 3.68 16.32
N MET A 251 6.94 3.29 15.54
CA MET A 251 8.14 2.60 16.06
C MET A 251 8.91 3.40 17.10
N PHE A 252 8.95 4.73 16.93
CA PHE A 252 9.79 5.62 17.73
C PHE A 252 9.02 6.37 18.80
N ASP A 253 7.71 6.16 18.88
CA ASP A 253 6.85 6.86 19.80
C ASP A 253 6.81 6.18 21.18
N LEU A 254 7.54 6.79 22.12
CA LEU A 254 7.65 6.30 23.48
C LEU A 254 6.36 6.48 24.30
N GLU A 255 5.45 7.35 23.87
CA GLU A 255 4.19 7.65 24.59
C GLU A 255 3.25 6.44 24.66
N GLN A 256 3.43 5.47 23.76
CA GLN A 256 2.66 4.23 23.71
C GLN A 256 3.01 3.24 24.83
N TYR A 257 4.15 3.46 25.51
CA TYR A 257 4.66 2.57 26.54
C TYR A 257 4.46 3.16 27.94
N SER A 258 4.40 2.28 28.95
CA SER A 258 4.23 2.72 30.33
C SER A 258 5.34 3.67 30.78
N ALA A 259 4.98 4.70 31.56
CA ALA A 259 5.94 5.68 32.09
C ALA A 259 7.06 5.03 32.92
N ARG A 260 6.82 3.86 33.53
CA ARG A 260 7.85 3.10 34.26
C ARG A 260 8.95 2.60 33.32
N LEU A 261 8.56 2.08 32.16
CA LEU A 261 9.48 1.54 31.16
C LEU A 261 10.27 2.67 30.48
N THR A 262 9.60 3.76 30.13
CA THR A 262 10.27 4.89 29.45
C THR A 262 11.17 5.73 30.36
N LYS A 263 10.87 5.78 31.67
CA LYS A 263 11.74 6.41 32.68
C LYS A 263 13.01 5.62 32.97
N ALA A 264 12.98 4.29 32.78
CA ALA A 264 14.15 3.43 32.96
C ALA A 264 15.20 3.58 31.85
N LEU A 265 14.84 4.20 30.71
CA LEU A 265 15.76 4.48 29.61
C LEU A 265 16.77 5.57 29.98
N SER A 266 18.01 5.42 29.47
CA SER A 266 19.03 6.47 29.57
C SER A 266 18.59 7.74 28.81
N PRO A 267 19.06 8.93 29.20
CA PRO A 267 18.75 10.17 28.50
C PRO A 267 19.19 10.14 27.03
N ASP A 268 20.32 9.49 26.73
CA ASP A 268 20.83 9.37 25.35
C ASP A 268 19.89 8.55 24.46
N ILE A 269 19.36 7.44 24.98
CA ILE A 269 18.40 6.61 24.25
C ILE A 269 17.10 7.38 24.03
N ARG A 270 16.61 8.11 25.04
CA ARG A 270 15.40 8.95 24.87
C ARG A 270 15.59 10.01 23.81
N ASN A 271 16.76 10.66 23.79
CA ASN A 271 17.10 11.64 22.75
C ASN A 271 17.18 10.98 21.36
N MET A 272 17.69 9.75 21.28
CA MET A 272 17.70 8.95 20.06
C MET A 272 16.29 8.73 19.48
N TYR A 273 15.34 8.29 20.31
CA TYR A 273 13.93 8.13 19.91
C TYR A 273 13.32 9.44 19.45
N ASN A 274 13.52 10.52 20.20
CA ASN A 274 13.01 11.85 19.83
C ASN A 274 13.57 12.30 18.47
N ARG A 275 14.87 12.11 18.23
CA ARG A 275 15.50 12.50 16.96
C ARG A 275 14.98 11.70 15.77
N LEU A 276 14.73 10.41 15.95
CA LEU A 276 14.15 9.56 14.91
C LEU A 276 12.67 9.94 14.66
N LYS A 277 11.89 10.18 15.73
CA LYS A 277 10.50 10.67 15.65
C LYS A 277 10.42 12.01 14.90
N GLU A 278 11.23 13.00 15.26
CA GLU A 278 11.34 14.29 14.57
C GLU A 278 11.68 14.13 13.08
N THR A 279 12.56 13.19 12.75
CA THR A 279 12.95 12.95 11.35
C THR A 279 11.76 12.49 10.53
N VAL A 280 10.94 11.56 11.05
CA VAL A 280 9.70 11.10 10.41
C VAL A 280 8.67 12.21 10.31
N GLU A 281 8.49 13.00 11.38
CA GLU A 281 7.51 14.09 11.43
C GLU A 281 7.77 15.17 10.36
N ARG A 282 9.05 15.48 10.08
CA ARG A 282 9.41 16.40 8.97
C ARG A 282 8.92 15.92 7.61
N PHE A 283 8.91 14.60 7.38
CA PHE A 283 8.35 14.04 6.16
C PHE A 283 6.82 14.05 6.21
N GLN A 284 6.21 13.64 7.32
CA GLN A 284 4.74 13.63 7.45
C GLN A 284 4.10 15.01 7.28
N GLN A 285 4.69 16.09 7.83
CA GLN A 285 4.16 17.45 7.70
C GLN A 285 4.08 17.92 6.23
N ARG A 286 4.89 17.34 5.35
CA ARG A 286 4.88 17.62 3.90
C ARG A 286 3.93 16.68 3.14
N SER A 287 3.39 15.66 3.80
CA SER A 287 2.43 14.74 3.20
C SER A 287 1.05 15.41 3.12
N LYS A 288 0.30 15.11 2.06
CA LYS A 288 -1.06 15.63 1.85
C LYS A 288 -2.00 15.34 3.04
N TYR A 289 -1.80 14.20 3.71
CA TYR A 289 -2.60 13.77 4.85
C TYR A 289 -2.03 14.21 6.22
N GLY A 290 -0.84 14.82 6.26
CA GLY A 290 -0.26 15.29 7.51
C GLY A 290 -0.90 16.57 8.04
N VAL A 291 -1.52 17.37 7.17
CA VAL A 291 -2.19 18.63 7.54
C VAL A 291 -3.60 18.66 6.96
N VAL A 292 -4.59 18.51 7.82
CA VAL A 292 -6.00 18.69 7.47
C VAL A 292 -6.37 20.15 7.72
N ASN A 293 -6.48 20.94 6.64
CA ASN A 293 -6.99 22.30 6.75
C ASN A 293 -8.52 22.25 6.87
N LEU A 294 -9.02 22.31 8.10
CA LEU A 294 -10.45 22.29 8.41
C LEU A 294 -11.21 23.42 7.71
N SER A 295 -10.58 24.58 7.50
CA SER A 295 -11.23 25.68 6.76
C SER A 295 -11.61 25.24 5.35
N ASN A 296 -10.79 24.45 4.65
CA ASN A 296 -11.16 23.96 3.32
C ASN A 296 -12.39 23.04 3.33
N PHE A 297 -12.62 22.31 4.43
CA PHE A 297 -13.81 21.47 4.59
C PHE A 297 -15.05 22.30 4.91
N TYR A 298 -14.90 23.34 5.72
CA TYR A 298 -16.02 24.12 6.21
C TYR A 298 -16.29 25.42 5.42
N MET A 299 -15.48 25.76 4.43
CA MET A 299 -15.64 26.99 3.63
C MET A 299 -16.99 27.06 2.90
N GLU A 300 -17.59 25.93 2.50
CA GLU A 300 -18.96 25.91 1.96
C GLU A 300 -20.04 26.28 3.00
N TYR A 301 -19.72 26.21 4.28
CA TYR A 301 -20.59 26.58 5.41
C TYR A 301 -20.27 27.96 5.98
N ALA A 302 -19.24 28.62 5.47
CA ALA A 302 -18.85 29.96 5.92
C ALA A 302 -19.80 30.99 5.30
N VAL A 303 -20.51 31.74 6.14
CA VAL A 303 -21.30 32.90 5.70
C VAL A 303 -20.42 34.15 5.86
N PRO A 304 -20.34 35.04 4.86
CA PRO A 304 -19.64 36.30 5.03
C PRO A 304 -20.29 37.06 6.20
N ALA A 305 -19.49 37.52 7.16
CA ALA A 305 -20.04 38.40 8.19
C ALA A 305 -20.70 39.61 7.51
N PRO A 306 -21.86 40.09 8.01
CA PRO A 306 -22.45 41.32 7.49
C PRO A 306 -21.39 42.42 7.56
N LYS A 307 -21.16 43.08 6.43
CA LYS A 307 -20.18 44.17 6.32
C LYS A 307 -20.55 45.22 7.37
N GLN A 308 -19.78 45.34 8.45
CA GLN A 308 -19.78 46.57 9.22
C GLN A 308 -19.16 47.61 8.30
N LEU A 309 -19.97 48.55 7.84
CA LEU A 309 -19.48 49.81 7.27
C LEU A 309 -18.59 50.43 8.35
N ASP A 310 -17.37 50.79 7.93
CA ASP A 310 -16.34 51.50 8.70
C ASP A 310 -15.24 50.62 9.31
N LYS A 311 -14.33 50.17 8.44
CA LYS A 311 -12.86 50.28 8.56
C LYS A 311 -12.19 49.64 7.34
N LEU A 312 -11.66 50.46 6.42
CA LEU A 312 -10.79 49.97 5.35
C LEU A 312 -9.50 49.37 5.96
N GLY A 313 -9.28 48.07 5.76
CA GLY A 313 -7.98 47.42 6.04
C GLY A 313 -8.01 46.18 6.94
N GLU A 314 -9.14 45.80 7.55
CA GLU A 314 -9.21 44.55 8.32
C GLU A 314 -9.54 43.33 7.43
N PRO A 315 -8.93 42.15 7.69
CA PRO A 315 -9.26 40.92 6.99
C PRO A 315 -10.71 40.51 7.27
N VAL A 316 -11.44 40.13 6.22
CA VAL A 316 -12.85 39.70 6.29
C VAL A 316 -12.99 38.56 7.31
N LYS A 317 -13.72 38.80 8.40
CA LYS A 317 -14.06 37.76 9.38
C LYS A 317 -15.17 36.88 8.82
N TYR A 318 -14.89 35.60 8.65
CA TYR A 318 -15.90 34.60 8.29
C TYR A 318 -16.57 34.08 9.56
N LEU A 319 -17.90 34.08 9.60
CA LEU A 319 -18.67 33.54 10.72
C LEU A 319 -19.21 32.16 10.33
N TYR A 320 -19.01 31.17 11.19
CA TYR A 320 -19.66 29.87 11.08
C TYR A 320 -21.01 29.94 11.83
N PRO A 321 -22.16 29.88 11.15
CA PRO A 321 -23.44 29.96 11.83
C PRO A 321 -23.74 28.61 12.49
N VAL A 322 -23.51 28.51 13.79
CA VAL A 322 -23.78 27.30 14.59
C VAL A 322 -25.26 26.88 14.51
N LYS A 323 -26.18 27.82 14.26
CA LYS A 323 -27.63 27.55 14.23
C LYS A 323 -28.16 27.02 12.88
N ASP A 324 -27.50 27.30 11.75
CA ASP A 324 -27.96 26.85 10.43
C ASP A 324 -27.41 25.49 10.01
N ILE A 325 -26.32 25.03 10.64
CA ILE A 325 -25.70 23.73 10.35
C ILE A 325 -26.65 22.58 10.78
N ALA A 326 -27.27 22.68 11.96
CA ALA A 326 -28.22 21.68 12.44
C ALA A 326 -29.49 21.61 11.57
N ALA A 327 -30.03 22.77 11.16
CA ALA A 327 -31.23 22.84 10.33
C ALA A 327 -30.97 22.32 8.89
N ARG A 328 -29.80 22.62 8.30
CA ARG A 328 -29.42 22.11 6.98
C ARG A 328 -29.06 20.62 6.99
N LEU A 329 -28.42 20.12 8.05
CA LEU A 329 -28.17 18.69 8.22
C LEU A 329 -29.49 17.92 8.38
N ALA A 330 -30.43 18.42 9.19
CA ALA A 330 -31.76 17.83 9.36
C ALA A 330 -32.52 17.74 8.03
N LYS A 331 -32.53 18.82 7.24
CA LYS A 331 -33.17 18.84 5.91
C LYS A 331 -32.56 17.84 4.93
N ARG A 332 -31.24 17.58 5.03
CA ARG A 332 -30.55 16.60 4.18
C ARG A 332 -30.83 15.17 4.59
N PHE A 333 -31.02 14.91 5.89
CA PHE A 333 -31.47 13.61 6.39
C PHE A 333 -32.93 13.31 5.98
N GLU A 334 -33.80 14.32 5.93
CA GLU A 334 -35.19 14.17 5.46
C GLU A 334 -35.28 13.84 3.95
N THR A 335 -34.40 14.42 3.11
CA THR A 335 -34.39 14.13 1.66
C THR A 335 -33.90 12.74 1.26
N VAL A 336 -33.32 11.98 2.20
CA VAL A 336 -32.93 10.57 1.97
C VAL A 336 -34.10 9.61 2.27
N GLY A 337 -35.20 10.11 2.85
CA GLY A 337 -36.32 9.30 3.32
C GLY A 337 -37.52 9.17 2.37
N ASP A 338 -37.62 9.95 1.28
CA ASP A 338 -38.83 9.93 0.45
C ASP A 338 -38.54 9.57 -1.02
N GLY A 339 -39.09 8.44 -1.45
CA GLY A 339 -38.99 7.93 -2.81
C GLY A 339 -39.97 8.66 -3.73
N GLY A 340 -39.46 9.60 -4.52
CA GLY A 340 -40.25 10.31 -5.55
C GLY A 340 -39.44 10.67 -6.79
N LYS A 341 -40.01 10.39 -7.97
CA LYS A 341 -39.44 10.54 -9.33
C LYS A 341 -39.05 11.99 -9.72
N PRO A 342 -38.24 12.16 -10.79
CA PRO A 342 -37.44 13.37 -11.00
C PRO A 342 -38.14 14.42 -11.89
N GLU A 343 -38.03 15.69 -11.52
CA GLU A 343 -38.20 16.82 -12.46
C GLU A 343 -36.86 17.54 -12.67
N GLY A 344 -36.55 17.78 -13.94
CA GLY A 344 -35.24 18.21 -14.41
C GLY A 344 -34.95 19.68 -14.13
N VAL A 345 -33.82 19.93 -13.48
CA VAL A 345 -33.17 21.24 -13.45
C VAL A 345 -31.95 21.17 -14.36
N LYS A 346 -31.98 22.00 -15.42
CA LYS A 346 -30.91 22.14 -16.41
C LYS A 346 -29.61 22.57 -15.74
N SER A 347 -28.55 21.78 -15.89
CA SER A 347 -27.18 22.15 -15.53
C SER A 347 -26.49 22.82 -16.72
N GLU A 348 -26.12 24.09 -16.58
CA GLU A 348 -25.14 24.74 -17.46
C GLU A 348 -23.72 24.18 -17.20
N PRO A 349 -22.84 24.14 -18.22
CA PRO A 349 -21.57 23.45 -18.12
C PRO A 349 -20.55 24.36 -17.42
N MET A 350 -20.21 24.06 -16.16
CA MET A 350 -18.97 24.61 -15.59
C MET A 350 -17.79 23.77 -16.06
N ASP A 351 -16.93 24.44 -16.83
CA ASP A 351 -15.59 24.01 -17.20
C ASP A 351 -14.86 23.37 -16.01
N ARG A 352 -14.69 22.06 -16.10
CA ARG A 352 -13.77 21.29 -15.26
C ARG A 352 -12.36 21.80 -15.54
N LYS A 353 -11.89 22.72 -14.68
CA LYS A 353 -10.46 22.98 -14.47
C LYS A 353 -9.77 21.70 -14.03
N THR A 354 -9.37 20.92 -15.01
CA THR A 354 -8.34 19.90 -14.96
C THR A 354 -6.99 20.59 -14.72
N SER A 355 -6.74 21.12 -13.51
CA SER A 355 -5.37 21.51 -13.15
C SER A 355 -5.03 21.52 -11.65
N LEU A 356 -6.00 21.34 -10.74
CA LEU A 356 -5.69 21.40 -9.29
C LEU A 356 -5.06 20.13 -8.71
N LEU A 357 -4.95 19.04 -9.49
CA LEU A 357 -4.25 17.83 -9.05
C LEU A 357 -2.73 17.90 -9.22
N HIS A 358 -2.20 18.82 -10.03
CA HIS A 358 -0.76 18.85 -10.35
C HIS A 358 0.07 19.74 -9.41
N GLU A 359 -0.50 20.78 -8.81
CA GLU A 359 0.30 21.80 -8.10
C GLU A 359 0.82 21.36 -6.72
N LYS A 360 0.17 20.40 -6.05
CA LYS A 360 0.63 19.93 -4.72
C LYS A 360 1.48 18.66 -4.76
N LEU A 361 1.65 18.01 -5.92
CA LEU A 361 2.55 16.87 -6.11
C LEU A 361 4.03 17.28 -6.21
N ILE A 362 4.33 18.58 -6.22
CA ILE A 362 5.67 19.12 -6.49
C ILE A 362 6.57 19.12 -5.24
N GLN A 363 6.02 19.09 -4.02
CA GLN A 363 6.83 19.31 -2.81
C GLN A 363 7.87 18.21 -2.49
N TRP A 364 7.69 16.97 -2.96
CA TRP A 364 8.64 15.88 -2.68
C TRP A 364 9.64 15.66 -3.82
N LYS A 365 9.35 16.18 -5.01
CA LYS A 365 10.24 16.05 -6.19
C LYS A 365 11.60 16.71 -5.95
N LEU A 366 11.63 17.82 -5.21
CA LEU A 366 12.84 18.59 -4.91
C LEU A 366 13.86 17.85 -4.03
N TYR A 367 13.44 16.79 -3.34
CA TYR A 367 14.37 16.00 -2.52
C TYR A 367 14.85 14.74 -3.24
N LEU A 368 14.24 14.30 -4.36
CA LEU A 368 14.67 13.08 -5.06
C LEU A 368 15.87 13.29 -5.99
N SER A 369 16.18 14.54 -6.31
CA SER A 369 17.49 15.03 -6.77
C SER A 369 18.41 15.25 -5.59
#